data_AF-A0AA51CDD1-F1
#
_entry.id   AF-A0AA51CDD1-F1
#
_cell.length_a   1.000
_cell.length_b   1.000
_cell.length_c   1.000
_cell.angle_alpha   90.00
_cell.angle_beta   90.00
_cell.angle_gamma   90.00
#
_symmetry.space_group_name_H-M   'P 1'
#
loop_
_entity.id
_entity.type
_entity.pdbx_description
1 polymer ?
#
loop_
_entity_poly.entity_id
_entity_poly.type
_entity_poly.pdbx_seq_one_letter_code
_entity_poly.pdbx_strand_id
1 'polypeptide(L)'
;MAKFNIEVELDWIEDEEFSIDEEIKRQVVSGVKERLLKKATDEAVKAVDTVILEKIEQAESVIQQRVDDFVEMVCAGKISEMKIPYKKSSWGSEVEYKPMGEFIGERYEAFLNRKVFDRDGNTPRYDSDKNTSLNEYFINKYLEKELASKVSEMIKKAKTESEEMVLRTLEQNLRDQLAVETINRLNIPKLLENLQLRAAELDEKEGLVNG
;
A
#
# COMPACT_ATOMS: atom_id res chain seq x y z
N MET A 1 115.96 25.80 -26.91
CA MET A 1 115.63 24.39 -26.59
C MET A 1 114.74 24.38 -25.37
N ALA A 2 113.66 23.61 -25.45
CA ALA A 2 112.42 23.78 -24.67
C ALA A 2 112.45 23.15 -23.27
N LYS A 3 111.67 23.75 -22.36
CA LYS A 3 111.32 23.20 -21.04
C LYS A 3 110.00 22.44 -21.17
N PHE A 4 109.93 21.24 -20.59
CA PHE A 4 108.70 20.48 -20.41
C PHE A 4 108.38 20.36 -18.93
N ASN A 5 107.20 20.85 -18.53
CA ASN A 5 106.57 20.59 -17.24
C ASN A 5 105.39 19.64 -17.51
N ILE A 6 105.28 18.58 -16.70
CA ILE A 6 104.20 17.59 -16.79
C ILE A 6 103.23 17.85 -15.64
N GLU A 7 101.97 18.06 -16.00
CA GLU A 7 100.80 18.11 -15.12
C GLU A 7 100.32 16.70 -14.76
N VAL A 8 99.77 16.57 -13.56
CA VAL A 8 99.05 15.38 -13.09
C VAL A 8 97.69 15.85 -12.60
N GLU A 9 96.64 15.51 -13.34
CA GLU A 9 95.25 15.74 -12.96
C GLU A 9 94.75 14.58 -12.07
N LEU A 10 94.22 14.92 -10.90
CA LEU A 10 93.48 14.00 -10.03
C LEU A 10 91.99 14.19 -10.29
N ASP A 11 91.48 13.45 -11.26
CA ASP A 11 90.12 13.52 -11.77
C ASP A 11 89.16 12.65 -10.91
N TRP A 12 89.00 12.97 -9.62
CA TRP A 12 88.02 12.25 -8.79
C TRP A 12 87.27 13.06 -7.72
N ILE A 13 87.64 14.30 -7.42
CA ILE A 13 86.86 15.17 -6.51
C ILE A 13 87.05 16.63 -6.92
N GLU A 14 86.27 17.11 -7.88
CA GLU A 14 85.98 18.54 -8.10
C GLU A 14 84.79 18.69 -9.05
N ASP A 15 83.61 18.24 -8.60
CA ASP A 15 82.32 18.69 -9.14
C ASP A 15 81.46 19.13 -7.94
N GLU A 16 81.85 20.28 -7.38
CA GLU A 16 80.98 21.11 -6.55
C GLU A 16 79.79 21.57 -7.42
N GLU A 17 78.58 21.03 -7.18
CA GLU A 17 77.34 21.83 -7.04
C GLU A 17 76.03 21.03 -6.88
N PHE A 18 76.03 19.69 -6.80
CA PHE A 18 74.79 18.97 -6.43
C PHE A 18 74.75 18.61 -4.95
N SER A 19 74.65 19.65 -4.12
CA SER A 19 74.35 19.50 -2.69
C SER A 19 72.98 18.84 -2.51
N ILE A 20 72.93 17.77 -1.71
CA ILE A 20 71.72 17.03 -1.34
C ILE A 20 70.57 17.96 -0.88
N ASP A 21 70.90 19.14 -0.32
CA ASP A 21 69.93 20.15 0.12
C ASP A 21 69.17 20.82 -1.05
N GLU A 22 69.80 20.99 -2.21
CA GLU A 22 69.12 21.51 -3.41
C GLU A 22 68.09 20.50 -3.94
N GLU A 23 68.44 19.22 -3.94
CA GLU A 23 67.55 18.15 -4.42
C GLU A 23 66.35 17.97 -3.47
N ILE A 24 66.57 18.05 -2.15
CA ILE A 24 65.49 18.03 -1.16
C ILE A 24 64.57 19.25 -1.34
N LYS A 25 65.13 20.46 -1.54
CA LYS A 25 64.32 21.66 -1.82
C LYS A 25 63.52 21.52 -3.11
N ARG A 26 64.11 20.99 -4.18
CA ARG A 26 63.39 20.76 -5.46
C ARG A 26 62.26 19.75 -5.30
N GLN A 27 62.48 18.64 -4.59
CA GLN A 27 61.44 17.64 -4.32
C GLN A 27 60.31 18.18 -3.44
N VAL A 28 60.63 18.97 -2.43
CA VAL A 28 59.60 19.59 -1.57
C VAL A 28 58.82 20.64 -2.35
N VAL A 29 59.49 21.50 -3.13
CA VAL A 29 58.82 22.53 -3.96
C VAL A 29 57.97 21.90 -5.06
N SER A 30 58.47 20.85 -5.74
CA SER A 30 57.70 20.14 -6.75
C SER A 30 56.50 19.41 -6.14
N GLY A 31 56.67 18.75 -4.99
CA GLY A 31 55.58 18.10 -4.26
C GLY A 31 54.52 19.07 -3.73
N VAL A 32 54.93 20.24 -3.23
CA VAL A 32 53.99 21.31 -2.82
C VAL A 32 53.28 21.89 -4.03
N LYS A 33 53.99 22.14 -5.14
CA LYS A 33 53.41 22.61 -6.40
C LYS A 33 52.39 21.61 -6.94
N GLU A 34 52.71 20.31 -6.96
CA GLU A 34 51.80 19.28 -7.45
C GLU A 34 50.57 19.12 -6.55
N ARG A 35 50.73 19.21 -5.23
CA ARG A 35 49.61 19.18 -4.28
C ARG A 35 48.72 20.42 -4.40
N LEU A 36 49.30 21.60 -4.56
CA LEU A 36 48.55 22.84 -4.77
C LEU A 36 47.82 22.83 -6.11
N LEU A 37 48.47 22.35 -7.18
CA LEU A 37 47.83 22.19 -8.49
C LEU A 37 46.68 21.19 -8.41
N LYS A 38 46.88 20.00 -7.80
CA LYS A 38 45.81 19.01 -7.60
C LYS A 38 44.64 19.59 -6.79
N LYS A 39 44.92 20.30 -5.71
CA LYS A 39 43.87 20.90 -4.88
C LYS A 39 43.09 21.98 -5.63
N ALA A 40 43.78 22.85 -6.36
CA ALA A 40 43.15 23.88 -7.19
C ALA A 40 42.34 23.27 -8.34
N THR A 41 42.83 22.19 -8.98
CA THR A 41 42.07 21.48 -10.02
C THR A 41 40.87 20.77 -9.44
N ASP A 42 40.98 20.13 -8.27
CA ASP A 42 39.88 19.41 -7.63
C ASP A 42 38.79 20.37 -7.15
N GLU A 43 39.15 21.54 -6.62
CA GLU A 43 38.20 22.59 -6.26
C GLU A 43 37.51 23.18 -7.49
N ALA A 44 38.25 23.41 -8.58
CA ALA A 44 37.68 23.87 -9.84
C ALA A 44 36.72 22.84 -10.45
N VAL A 45 37.08 21.55 -10.44
CA VAL A 45 36.22 20.45 -10.93
C VAL A 45 34.95 20.36 -10.10
N LYS A 46 35.04 20.41 -8.76
CA LYS A 46 33.84 20.40 -7.89
C LYS A 46 32.91 21.59 -8.12
N ALA A 47 33.48 22.78 -8.32
CA ALA A 47 32.68 23.97 -8.63
C ALA A 47 31.94 23.81 -9.97
N VAL A 48 32.62 23.26 -10.98
CA VAL A 48 32.03 22.98 -12.29
C VAL A 48 30.96 21.89 -12.18
N ASP A 49 31.22 20.78 -11.48
CA ASP A 49 30.24 19.70 -11.29
C ASP A 49 28.97 20.20 -10.58
N THR A 50 29.12 21.07 -9.59
CA THR A 50 27.97 21.68 -8.88
C THR A 50 27.13 22.53 -9.83
N VAL A 51 27.76 23.37 -10.65
CA VAL A 51 27.07 24.19 -11.65
C VAL A 51 26.41 23.33 -12.72
N ILE A 52 27.06 22.23 -13.15
CA ILE A 52 26.48 21.28 -14.11
C ILE A 52 25.24 20.62 -13.52
N LEU A 53 25.29 20.16 -12.27
CA LEU A 53 24.14 19.55 -11.59
C LEU A 53 22.96 20.52 -11.49
N GLU A 54 23.20 21.76 -11.05
CA GLU A 54 22.16 22.80 -11.00
C GLU A 54 21.56 23.08 -12.40
N LYS A 55 22.40 23.10 -13.45
CA LYS A 55 21.94 23.31 -14.82
C LYS A 55 21.14 22.13 -15.36
N ILE A 56 21.49 20.90 -14.99
CA ILE A 56 20.72 19.70 -15.33
C ILE A 56 19.36 19.74 -14.63
N GLU A 57 19.30 20.06 -13.34
CA GLU A 57 18.04 20.15 -12.59
C GLU A 57 17.11 21.25 -13.15
N GLN A 58 17.68 22.42 -13.48
CA GLN A 58 16.93 23.48 -14.17
C GLN A 58 16.41 23.02 -15.54
N ALA A 59 17.22 22.29 -16.31
CA ALA A 59 16.81 21.77 -17.61
C ALA A 59 15.70 20.73 -17.46
N GLU A 60 15.79 19.81 -16.50
CA GLU A 60 14.74 18.84 -16.20
C GLU A 60 13.44 19.52 -15.83
N SER A 61 13.48 20.53 -14.95
CA SER A 61 12.30 21.30 -14.56
C SER A 61 11.64 22.01 -15.75
N VAL A 62 12.44 22.65 -16.62
CA VAL A 62 11.93 23.32 -17.83
C VAL A 62 11.36 22.30 -18.81
N ILE A 63 12.00 21.13 -18.97
CA ILE A 63 11.49 20.06 -19.84
C ILE A 63 10.15 19.54 -19.32
N GLN A 64 10.03 19.29 -18.00
CA GLN A 64 8.78 18.85 -17.40
C GLN A 64 7.66 19.87 -17.60
N GLN A 65 7.90 21.14 -17.31
CA GLN A 65 6.92 22.21 -17.56
C GLN A 65 6.50 22.28 -19.03
N ARG A 66 7.44 22.14 -19.98
CA ARG A 66 7.13 22.13 -21.41
C ARG A 66 6.33 20.90 -21.83
N VAL A 67 6.59 19.74 -21.22
CA VAL A 67 5.80 18.52 -21.47
C VAL A 67 4.39 18.69 -20.92
N ASP A 68 4.24 19.24 -19.72
CA ASP A 68 2.93 19.50 -19.11
C ASP A 68 2.12 20.52 -19.94
N ASP A 69 2.73 21.64 -20.32
CA ASP A 69 2.13 22.64 -21.22
C ASP A 69 1.71 22.01 -22.57
N PHE A 70 2.52 21.10 -23.10
CA PHE A 70 2.21 20.41 -24.35
C PHE A 70 1.03 19.44 -24.17
N VAL A 71 1.00 18.67 -23.08
CA VAL A 71 -0.11 17.77 -22.76
C VAL A 71 -1.39 18.58 -22.56
N GLU A 72 -1.34 19.70 -21.84
CA GLU A 72 -2.50 20.58 -21.65
C GLU A 72 -2.97 21.16 -22.99
N MET A 73 -2.06 21.69 -23.82
CA MET A 73 -2.42 22.24 -25.14
C MET A 73 -3.02 21.18 -26.08
N VAL A 74 -2.46 19.98 -26.10
CA VAL A 74 -2.94 18.89 -26.96
C VAL A 74 -4.29 18.37 -26.46
N CYS A 75 -4.43 18.14 -25.15
CA CYS A 75 -5.66 17.62 -24.56
C CYS A 75 -6.79 18.67 -24.55
N ALA A 76 -6.54 19.88 -24.05
CA ALA A 76 -7.56 20.91 -23.94
C ALA A 76 -7.89 21.55 -25.30
N GLY A 77 -6.89 21.82 -26.14
CA GLY A 77 -7.09 22.45 -27.43
C GLY A 77 -7.46 21.45 -28.52
N LYS A 78 -6.54 20.55 -28.86
CA LYS A 78 -6.70 19.72 -30.08
C LYS A 78 -7.70 18.59 -29.93
N ILE A 79 -7.75 17.92 -28.77
CA ILE A 79 -8.68 16.80 -28.56
C ILE A 79 -10.12 17.31 -28.41
N SER A 80 -10.34 18.45 -27.75
CA SER A 80 -11.66 19.07 -27.62
C SER A 80 -12.22 19.55 -28.97
N GLU A 81 -11.37 20.08 -29.84
CA GLU A 81 -11.76 20.53 -31.19
C GLU A 81 -11.89 19.37 -32.20
N MET A 82 -11.32 18.20 -31.91
CA MET A 82 -11.35 17.06 -32.80
C MET A 82 -12.78 16.50 -32.91
N LYS A 83 -13.32 16.54 -34.12
CA LYS A 83 -14.64 15.99 -34.43
C LYS A 83 -14.49 14.68 -35.19
N ILE A 84 -15.17 13.64 -34.72
CA ILE A 84 -15.22 12.35 -35.40
C ILE A 84 -16.40 12.34 -36.36
N PRO A 85 -16.18 12.03 -37.66
CA PRO A 85 -17.26 11.79 -38.59
C PRO A 85 -17.94 10.46 -38.28
N TYR A 86 -19.27 10.46 -38.20
CA TYR A 86 -20.07 9.25 -38.07
C TYR A 86 -21.24 9.28 -39.06
N LYS A 87 -21.61 8.11 -39.56
CA LYS A 87 -22.76 7.95 -40.45
C LYS A 87 -24.02 7.70 -39.63
N LYS A 88 -25.10 8.40 -39.94
CA LYS A 88 -26.42 8.18 -39.33
C LYS A 88 -27.02 6.83 -39.72
N SER A 89 -26.68 6.31 -40.90
CA SER A 89 -27.10 4.98 -41.34
C SER A 89 -26.05 4.32 -42.23
N SER A 90 -26.05 2.99 -42.26
CA SER A 90 -25.13 2.19 -43.08
C SER A 90 -25.29 2.40 -44.59
N TRP A 91 -26.44 2.92 -45.02
CA TRP A 91 -26.82 3.08 -46.43
C TRP A 91 -26.90 4.55 -46.88
N GLY A 92 -26.82 5.50 -45.95
CA GLY A 92 -26.86 6.94 -46.24
C GLY A 92 -25.46 7.52 -46.52
N SER A 93 -25.42 8.58 -47.34
CA SER A 93 -24.22 9.36 -47.64
C SER A 93 -23.98 10.53 -46.67
N GLU A 94 -24.95 10.82 -45.79
CA GLU A 94 -24.89 11.93 -44.84
C GLU A 94 -23.98 11.58 -43.66
N VAL A 95 -23.01 12.46 -43.39
CA VAL A 95 -22.01 12.32 -42.34
C VAL A 95 -22.18 13.47 -41.36
N GLU A 96 -22.41 13.14 -40.10
CA GLU A 96 -22.48 14.09 -39.00
C GLU A 96 -21.17 14.06 -38.20
N TYR A 97 -20.89 15.11 -37.45
CA TYR A 97 -19.64 15.30 -36.74
C TYR A 97 -19.91 15.45 -35.24
N LYS A 98 -19.39 14.52 -34.44
CA LYS A 98 -19.49 14.57 -32.97
C LYS A 98 -18.15 14.94 -32.34
N PRO A 99 -18.13 15.69 -31.23
CA PRO A 99 -16.92 15.89 -30.44
C PRO A 99 -16.32 14.55 -30.02
N MET A 100 -14.99 14.45 -30.02
CA MET A 100 -14.25 13.24 -29.62
C MET A 100 -14.67 12.75 -28.22
N GLY A 101 -14.84 13.66 -27.26
CA GLY A 101 -15.24 13.29 -25.90
C GLY A 101 -16.60 12.59 -25.83
N GLU A 102 -17.61 13.12 -26.53
CA GLU A 102 -18.95 12.52 -26.60
C GLU A 102 -18.91 11.17 -27.31
N PHE A 103 -18.16 11.06 -28.41
CA PHE A 103 -17.98 9.80 -29.13
C PHE A 103 -17.29 8.73 -28.26
N ILE A 104 -16.23 9.09 -27.53
CA ILE A 104 -15.54 8.18 -26.61
C ILE A 104 -16.50 7.77 -25.49
N GLY A 105 -17.27 8.71 -24.93
CA GLY A 105 -18.28 8.42 -23.91
C GLY A 105 -19.31 7.40 -24.38
N GLU A 106 -19.93 7.64 -25.54
CA GLU A 106 -20.90 6.71 -26.14
C GLU A 106 -20.30 5.32 -26.40
N ARG A 107 -19.06 5.27 -26.91
CA ARG A 107 -18.35 4.00 -27.16
C ARG A 107 -18.02 3.27 -25.88
N TYR A 108 -17.61 4.00 -24.86
CA TYR A 108 -17.28 3.46 -23.55
C TYR A 108 -18.54 2.90 -22.88
N GLU A 109 -19.65 3.64 -22.86
CA GLU A 109 -20.92 3.18 -22.34
C GLU A 109 -21.45 1.96 -23.12
N ALA A 110 -21.36 1.98 -24.44
CA ALA A 110 -21.72 0.83 -25.28
C ALA A 110 -20.86 -0.40 -24.94
N PHE A 111 -19.56 -0.21 -24.68
CA PHE A 111 -18.67 -1.30 -24.30
C PHE A 111 -18.99 -1.87 -22.92
N LEU A 112 -19.30 -1.00 -21.95
CA LEU A 112 -19.67 -1.40 -20.59
C LEU A 112 -20.97 -2.21 -20.55
N ASN A 113 -21.92 -1.89 -21.43
CA ASN A 113 -23.24 -2.52 -21.50
C ASN A 113 -23.33 -3.68 -22.50
N ARG A 114 -22.42 -3.75 -23.50
CA ARG A 114 -22.39 -4.85 -24.45
C ARG A 114 -21.99 -6.14 -23.74
N LYS A 115 -22.70 -7.22 -24.05
CA LYS A 115 -22.30 -8.57 -23.63
C LYS A 115 -21.06 -8.99 -24.41
N VAL A 116 -19.94 -9.11 -23.72
CA VAL A 116 -18.64 -9.46 -24.33
C VAL A 116 -18.07 -10.73 -23.73
N PHE A 117 -18.46 -11.07 -22.50
CA PHE A 117 -17.91 -12.17 -21.74
C PHE A 117 -18.89 -13.32 -21.60
N ASP A 118 -18.35 -14.51 -21.42
CA ASP A 118 -19.09 -15.66 -20.92
C ASP A 118 -19.43 -15.51 -19.42
N ARG A 119 -19.89 -16.57 -18.78
CA ARG A 119 -20.22 -16.56 -17.34
C ARG A 119 -18.98 -16.44 -16.44
N ASP A 120 -17.82 -16.89 -16.92
CA ASP A 120 -16.59 -16.97 -16.14
C ASP A 120 -15.68 -15.75 -16.35
N GLY A 121 -16.03 -14.87 -17.31
CA GLY A 121 -15.29 -13.65 -17.62
C GLY A 121 -14.31 -13.81 -18.78
N ASN A 122 -14.37 -14.90 -19.53
CA ASN A 122 -13.54 -15.09 -20.73
C ASN A 122 -14.25 -14.55 -21.97
N THR A 123 -13.48 -14.22 -23.00
CA THR A 123 -14.03 -13.88 -24.31
C THR A 123 -14.39 -15.17 -25.05
N PRO A 124 -15.68 -15.46 -25.28
CA PRO A 124 -16.09 -16.70 -25.91
C PRO A 124 -15.74 -16.71 -27.39
N ARG A 125 -15.62 -17.92 -27.95
CA ARG A 125 -15.33 -18.13 -29.37
C ARG A 125 -16.50 -17.76 -30.29
N TYR A 126 -17.74 -17.88 -29.78
CA TYR A 126 -18.96 -17.56 -30.51
C TYR A 126 -19.74 -16.45 -29.83
N ASP A 127 -20.38 -15.61 -30.64
CA ASP A 127 -21.19 -14.48 -30.16
C ASP A 127 -22.43 -14.92 -29.38
N SER A 128 -22.96 -16.12 -29.65
CA SER A 128 -24.07 -16.73 -28.91
C SER A 128 -23.77 -17.00 -27.44
N ASP A 129 -22.49 -17.17 -27.10
CA ASP A 129 -22.08 -17.59 -25.76
C ASP A 129 -21.75 -16.38 -24.87
N LYS A 130 -21.88 -15.16 -25.42
CA LYS A 130 -21.70 -13.89 -24.70
C LYS A 130 -22.92 -13.63 -23.82
N ASN A 131 -22.74 -13.80 -22.52
CA ASN A 131 -23.81 -13.69 -21.54
C ASN A 131 -23.76 -12.42 -20.70
N THR A 132 -22.55 -11.94 -20.40
CA THR A 132 -22.33 -10.92 -19.37
C THR A 132 -21.60 -9.72 -19.95
N SER A 133 -22.03 -8.51 -19.56
CA SER A 133 -21.29 -7.28 -19.83
C SER A 133 -20.11 -7.09 -18.85
N LEU A 134 -19.20 -6.15 -19.14
CA LEU A 134 -18.09 -5.87 -18.23
C LEU A 134 -18.61 -5.39 -16.85
N ASN A 135 -19.61 -4.51 -16.86
CA ASN A 135 -20.22 -4.00 -15.63
C ASN A 135 -20.93 -5.12 -14.87
N GLU A 136 -21.75 -5.91 -15.55
CA GLU A 136 -22.47 -7.03 -14.93
C GLU A 136 -21.49 -8.04 -14.31
N TYR A 137 -20.38 -8.35 -14.97
CA TYR A 137 -19.38 -9.29 -14.44
C TYR A 137 -18.74 -8.77 -13.16
N PHE A 138 -18.29 -7.51 -13.13
CA PHE A 138 -17.70 -6.91 -11.94
C PHE A 138 -18.69 -6.81 -10.79
N ILE A 139 -19.91 -6.35 -11.08
CA ILE A 139 -20.98 -6.24 -10.09
C ILE A 139 -21.31 -7.62 -9.52
N ASN A 140 -21.50 -8.64 -10.36
CA ASN A 140 -21.79 -9.99 -9.92
C ASN A 140 -20.67 -10.57 -9.08
N LYS A 141 -19.41 -10.41 -9.49
CA LYS A 141 -18.24 -10.91 -8.75
C LYS A 141 -18.05 -10.21 -7.40
N TYR A 142 -18.26 -8.90 -7.36
CA TYR A 142 -18.21 -8.14 -6.13
C TYR A 142 -19.35 -8.52 -5.19
N LEU A 143 -20.58 -8.56 -5.69
CA LEU A 143 -21.76 -9.01 -4.95
C LEU A 143 -21.56 -10.43 -4.42
N GLU A 144 -21.11 -11.36 -5.26
CA GLU A 144 -20.87 -12.75 -4.87
C GLU A 144 -19.88 -12.82 -3.70
N LYS A 145 -18.77 -12.09 -3.78
CA LYS A 145 -17.76 -12.07 -2.70
C LYS A 145 -18.30 -11.47 -1.41
N GLU A 146 -18.95 -10.30 -1.47
CA GLU A 146 -19.49 -9.60 -0.30
C GLU A 146 -20.65 -10.37 0.33
N LEU A 147 -21.60 -10.85 -0.48
CA LEU A 147 -22.73 -11.66 -0.02
C LEU A 147 -22.23 -12.98 0.58
N ALA A 148 -21.32 -13.70 -0.08
CA ALA A 148 -20.79 -14.95 0.45
C ALA A 148 -20.08 -14.74 1.79
N SER A 149 -19.29 -13.67 1.94
CA SER A 149 -18.63 -13.34 3.20
C SER A 149 -19.67 -13.07 4.30
N LYS A 150 -20.63 -12.19 4.03
CA LYS A 150 -21.64 -11.79 5.02
C LYS A 150 -22.59 -12.93 5.40
N VAL A 151 -22.97 -13.77 4.44
CA VAL A 151 -23.77 -14.98 4.69
C VAL A 151 -22.97 -15.98 5.52
N SER A 152 -21.68 -16.18 5.23
CA SER A 152 -20.81 -17.06 6.02
C SER A 152 -20.67 -16.58 7.47
N GLU A 153 -20.46 -15.28 7.68
CA GLU A 153 -20.44 -14.67 9.01
C GLU A 153 -21.77 -14.84 9.75
N MET A 154 -22.89 -14.61 9.06
CA MET A 154 -24.23 -14.78 9.64
C MET A 154 -24.49 -16.23 10.06
N ILE A 155 -24.10 -17.20 9.23
CA ILE A 155 -24.21 -18.64 9.54
C ILE A 155 -23.34 -18.99 10.75
N LYS A 156 -22.10 -18.50 10.82
CA LYS A 156 -21.22 -18.71 11.97
C LYS A 156 -21.84 -18.16 13.24
N LYS A 157 -22.35 -16.92 13.18
CA LYS A 157 -23.00 -16.26 14.32
C LYS A 157 -24.25 -17.01 14.78
N ALA A 158 -25.12 -17.41 13.84
CA ALA A 158 -26.33 -18.16 14.16
C ALA A 158 -25.99 -19.52 14.80
N LYS A 159 -24.93 -20.19 14.33
CA LYS A 159 -24.47 -21.44 14.93
C LYS A 159 -23.98 -21.24 16.36
N THR A 160 -23.10 -20.25 16.60
CA THR A 160 -22.60 -19.95 17.95
C THR A 160 -23.72 -19.52 18.90
N GLU A 161 -24.66 -18.70 18.40
CA GLU A 161 -25.82 -18.25 19.19
C GLU A 161 -26.76 -19.40 19.53
N SER A 162 -26.98 -20.34 18.59
CA SER A 162 -27.73 -21.57 18.86
C SER A 162 -27.02 -22.47 19.86
N GLU A 163 -25.69 -22.61 19.78
CA GLU A 163 -24.90 -23.38 20.75
C GLU A 163 -24.97 -22.76 22.15
N GLU A 164 -24.79 -21.45 22.27
CA GLU A 164 -24.96 -20.72 23.53
C GLU A 164 -26.38 -20.84 24.07
N MET A 165 -27.40 -20.73 23.23
CA MET A 165 -28.80 -20.84 23.63
C MET A 165 -29.11 -22.25 24.14
N VAL A 166 -28.63 -23.29 23.45
CA VAL A 166 -28.77 -24.68 23.90
C VAL A 166 -28.04 -24.90 25.23
N LEU A 167 -26.81 -24.39 25.37
CA LEU A 167 -26.03 -24.51 26.60
C LEU A 167 -26.71 -23.79 27.76
N ARG A 168 -27.17 -22.55 27.58
CA ARG A 168 -27.95 -21.81 28.59
C ARG A 168 -29.23 -22.53 28.97
N THR A 169 -29.95 -23.08 27.99
CA THR A 169 -31.19 -23.84 28.24
C THR A 169 -30.90 -25.11 29.03
N LEU A 170 -29.82 -25.82 28.71
CA LEU A 170 -29.39 -27.00 29.47
C LEU A 170 -28.94 -26.63 30.88
N GLU A 171 -28.13 -25.59 31.05
CA GLU A 171 -27.70 -25.09 32.37
C GLU A 171 -28.89 -24.70 33.24
N GLN A 172 -29.87 -23.99 32.66
CA GLN A 172 -31.06 -23.57 33.38
C GLN A 172 -31.92 -24.77 33.79
N ASN A 173 -32.17 -25.70 32.87
CA ASN A 173 -32.88 -26.95 33.21
C ASN A 173 -32.17 -27.76 34.29
N LEU A 174 -30.84 -27.85 34.26
CA LEU A 174 -30.06 -28.54 35.29
C LEU A 174 -30.13 -27.83 36.65
N ARG A 175 -30.06 -26.49 36.68
CA ARG A 175 -30.22 -25.71 37.92
C ARG A 175 -31.62 -25.90 38.51
N ASP A 176 -32.65 -25.85 37.67
CA ASP A 176 -34.04 -26.03 38.10
C ASP A 176 -34.26 -27.45 38.66
N GLN A 177 -33.74 -28.48 37.99
CA GLN A 177 -33.80 -29.86 38.48
C GLN A 177 -33.03 -30.07 39.80
N LEU A 178 -31.82 -29.51 39.93
CA LEU A 178 -31.04 -29.61 41.16
C LEU A 178 -31.69 -28.85 42.33
N ALA A 179 -32.30 -27.69 42.07
CA ALA A 179 -33.04 -26.94 43.08
C ALA A 179 -34.24 -27.75 43.59
N VAL A 180 -35.03 -28.33 42.68
CA VAL A 180 -36.16 -29.20 43.02
C VAL A 180 -35.69 -30.44 43.79
N GLU A 181 -34.63 -31.10 43.33
CA GLU A 181 -34.08 -32.27 44.01
C GLU A 181 -33.55 -31.94 45.42
N THR A 182 -32.89 -30.79 45.60
CA THR A 182 -32.38 -30.34 46.89
C THR A 182 -33.51 -30.01 47.86
N ILE A 183 -34.57 -29.33 47.41
CA ILE A 183 -35.78 -29.05 48.22
C ILE A 183 -36.43 -30.37 48.66
N ASN A 184 -36.53 -31.34 47.74
CA ASN A 184 -37.10 -32.65 48.02
C ASN A 184 -36.24 -33.47 49.00
N ARG A 185 -34.92 -33.52 48.80
CA ARG A 185 -33.98 -34.27 49.67
C ARG A 185 -33.88 -33.66 51.07
N LEU A 186 -33.90 -32.35 51.19
CA LEU A 186 -33.90 -31.65 52.47
C LEU A 186 -35.27 -31.70 53.17
N ASN A 187 -36.31 -32.24 52.51
CA ASN A 187 -37.67 -32.37 53.06
C ASN A 187 -38.15 -31.05 53.69
N ILE A 188 -37.73 -29.92 53.13
CA ILE A 188 -38.01 -28.57 53.62
C ILE A 188 -39.52 -28.35 53.83
N PRO A 189 -40.42 -28.85 52.97
CA PRO A 189 -41.86 -28.75 53.21
C PRO A 189 -42.28 -29.41 54.52
N LYS A 190 -41.81 -30.64 54.80
CA LYS A 190 -42.09 -31.33 56.06
C LYS A 190 -41.43 -30.66 57.26
N LEU A 191 -40.23 -30.11 57.09
CA LEU A 191 -39.56 -29.36 58.16
C LEU A 191 -40.32 -28.06 58.49
N LEU A 192 -40.76 -27.31 57.48
CA LEU A 192 -41.56 -26.09 57.66
C LEU A 192 -42.92 -26.39 58.27
N GLU A 193 -43.60 -27.44 57.82
CA GLU A 193 -44.85 -27.93 58.41
C GLU A 193 -44.66 -28.30 59.89
N ASN A 194 -43.61 -29.08 60.21
CA ASN A 194 -43.28 -29.43 61.59
C ASN A 194 -42.87 -28.23 62.44
N LEU A 195 -42.19 -27.23 61.87
CA LEU A 195 -41.82 -26.00 62.56
C LEU A 195 -43.05 -25.11 62.81
N GLN A 196 -43.99 -25.03 61.86
CA GLN A 196 -45.25 -24.32 62.00
C GLN A 196 -46.15 -24.98 63.05
N LEU A 197 -46.26 -26.31 63.03
CA LEU A 197 -46.97 -27.07 64.05
C LEU A 197 -46.37 -26.83 65.44
N ARG A 198 -45.04 -26.90 65.57
CA ARG A 198 -44.35 -26.60 66.83
C ARG A 198 -44.50 -25.14 67.28
N ALA A 199 -44.52 -24.18 66.36
CA ALA A 199 -44.74 -22.77 66.70
C ALA A 199 -46.16 -22.55 67.23
N ALA A 200 -47.17 -23.14 66.58
CA ALA A 200 -48.56 -23.08 67.05
C ALA A 200 -48.74 -23.74 68.43
N GLU A 201 -48.07 -24.87 68.68
CA GLU A 201 -48.07 -25.53 70.00
C GLU A 201 -47.40 -24.69 71.11
N LEU A 202 -46.41 -23.86 70.75
CA LEU A 202 -45.74 -22.94 71.69
C LEU A 202 -46.62 -21.72 71.99
N ASP A 203 -47.29 -21.17 70.98
CA ASP A 203 -48.25 -20.07 71.14
C ASP A 203 -49.45 -20.49 72.02
N GLU A 204 -49.97 -21.72 71.87
CA GLU A 204 -51.02 -22.27 72.74
C GLU A 204 -50.54 -22.47 74.19
N LYS A 205 -49.27 -22.85 74.40
CA LYS A 205 -48.69 -23.02 75.73
C LYS A 205 -48.38 -21.70 76.44
N GLU A 206 -47.95 -20.67 75.71
CA GLU A 206 -47.76 -19.33 76.28
C GLU A 206 -49.09 -18.62 76.59
N GLY A 207 -50.15 -18.92 75.84
CA GLY A 207 -51.51 -18.42 76.11
C GLY A 207 -52.18 -19.00 77.37
N LEU A 208 -51.79 -20.21 77.81
CA LEU A 208 -52.33 -20.86 79.01
C LEU A 208 -51.63 -20.47 80.31
N VAL A 209 -50.49 -19.79 80.26
CA VAL A 209 -49.72 -19.37 81.45
C VAL A 209 -50.04 -17.93 81.89
N ASN A 210 -50.70 -17.13 81.03
CA ASN A 210 -51.07 -15.74 81.31
C ASN A 210 -52.58 -15.49 81.47
N GLY A 211 -53.38 -16.52 81.80
CA GLY A 211 -54.81 -16.45 82.07
C GLY A 211 -55.16 -16.63 83.54
#